data_AF-A0A9D6VF20-F1
#
_entry.id   AF-A0A9D6VF20-F1
#
_cell.length_a   1.000
_cell.length_b   1.000
_cell.length_c   1.000
_cell.angle_alpha   90.00
_cell.angle_beta   90.00
_cell.angle_gamma   90.00
#
_symmetry.space_group_name_H-M   'P 1'
#
loop_
_entity.id
_entity.type
_entity.pdbx_description
1 polymer ?
#
loop_
_entity_poly.entity_id
_entity_poly.type
_entity_poly.pdbx_seq_one_letter_code
_entity_poly.pdbx_strand_id
1 'polypeptide(L)'
;MTDTSTSEPTVPVSTYRLQLNRTFPFKAATTIVPYLYDLGITDCYTSPYLKAIPGSEHGYDVVDPTVLNPELGTEDEYREFIRALHAHEMGHILDVVPNHLGIGRSANAWWLDVLENGPSSRFAQLFDIDWHPVKRELENKVLLPILGDLYGTVLENQEIVLVHEEGRFFITYY
;
A
#
# COMPACT_ATOMS: atom_id res chain seq x y z
N MET A 1 16.19 25.66 -20.13
CA MET A 1 16.62 26.15 -18.81
C MET A 1 15.83 25.36 -17.79
N THR A 2 16.42 24.31 -17.23
CA THR A 2 15.85 23.54 -16.13
C THR A 2 16.15 24.30 -14.85
N ASP A 3 15.12 24.90 -14.27
CA ASP A 3 15.22 25.54 -12.97
C ASP A 3 15.40 24.46 -11.90
N THR A 4 16.65 24.25 -11.49
CA THR A 4 17.04 23.41 -10.34
C THR A 4 17.25 24.29 -9.12
N SER A 5 16.27 25.14 -8.82
CA SER A 5 16.15 25.77 -7.51
C SER A 5 15.72 24.70 -6.49
N THR A 6 16.69 23.99 -5.92
CA THR A 6 16.46 23.22 -4.68
C THR A 6 16.18 24.23 -3.57
N SER A 7 14.90 24.47 -3.27
CA SER A 7 14.49 25.25 -2.11
C SER A 7 15.08 24.63 -0.84
N GLU A 8 15.58 25.45 0.08
CA GLU A 8 15.98 24.97 1.39
C GLU A 8 14.80 24.23 2.05
N PRO A 9 15.05 23.12 2.77
CA PRO A 9 13.99 22.41 3.46
C PRO A 9 13.30 23.36 4.45
N THR A 10 12.05 23.69 4.17
CA THR A 10 11.24 24.57 5.00
C THR A 10 10.51 23.77 6.07
N VAL A 11 10.39 24.34 7.27
CA VAL A 11 9.56 23.75 8.32
C VAL A 11 8.12 24.21 8.08
N PRO A 12 7.15 23.29 7.94
CA PRO A 12 5.74 23.63 7.82
C PRO A 12 5.26 24.51 8.98
N VAL A 13 4.53 25.58 8.68
CA VAL A 13 3.93 26.45 9.71
C VAL A 13 2.57 25.91 10.12
N SER A 14 1.77 25.47 9.16
CA SER A 14 0.46 24.87 9.37
C SER A 14 0.22 23.73 8.38
N THR A 15 -0.18 22.56 8.90
CA THR A 15 -0.45 21.38 8.09
C THR A 15 -1.94 21.08 8.04
N TYR A 16 -2.44 20.61 6.90
CA TYR A 16 -3.81 20.12 6.78
C TYR A 16 -3.82 18.65 6.31
N ARG A 17 -4.43 17.77 7.11
CA ARG A 17 -4.48 16.33 6.81
C ARG A 17 -5.53 16.01 5.75
N LEU A 18 -5.09 15.38 4.66
CA LEU A 18 -5.92 14.88 3.57
C LEU A 18 -5.98 13.35 3.62
N GLN A 19 -7.18 12.81 3.81
CA GLN A 19 -7.45 11.38 3.75
C GLN A 19 -7.79 10.99 2.30
N LEU A 20 -6.76 10.57 1.55
CA LEU A 20 -6.92 10.15 0.16
C LEU A 20 -7.51 8.74 0.08
N ASN A 21 -8.54 8.59 -0.74
CA ASN A 21 -9.15 7.30 -1.10
C ASN A 21 -9.94 7.47 -2.41
N ARG A 22 -10.60 6.42 -2.90
CA ARG A 22 -11.36 6.48 -4.17
C ARG A 22 -12.43 7.57 -4.23
N THR A 23 -12.96 8.01 -3.09
CA THR A 23 -13.99 9.07 -3.02
C THR A 23 -13.40 10.47 -2.86
N PHE A 24 -12.12 10.56 -2.48
CA PHE A 24 -11.34 11.80 -2.40
C PHE A 24 -9.95 11.59 -3.04
N PRO A 25 -9.88 11.41 -4.38
CA PRO A 25 -8.64 11.17 -5.11
C PRO A 25 -7.81 12.45 -5.31
N PHE A 26 -6.65 12.36 -5.97
CA PHE A 26 -5.77 13.51 -6.26
C PHE A 26 -6.51 14.66 -6.95
N LYS A 27 -7.42 14.35 -7.87
CA LYS A 27 -8.25 15.35 -8.54
C LYS A 27 -9.13 16.13 -7.56
N ALA A 28 -9.76 15.45 -6.59
CA ALA A 28 -10.56 16.13 -5.56
C ALA A 28 -9.67 16.97 -4.63
N ALA A 29 -8.52 16.43 -4.22
CA ALA A 29 -7.54 17.16 -3.42
C ALA A 29 -7.05 18.44 -4.14
N THR A 30 -6.82 18.38 -5.45
CA THR A 30 -6.44 19.54 -6.28
C THR A 30 -7.48 20.64 -6.21
N THR A 31 -8.78 20.31 -6.27
CA THR A 31 -9.85 21.33 -6.29
C THR A 31 -9.95 22.15 -5.01
N ILE A 32 -9.48 21.64 -3.88
CA ILE A 32 -9.56 22.35 -2.59
C ILE A 32 -8.29 23.15 -2.27
N VAL A 33 -7.22 23.05 -3.07
CA VAL A 33 -5.95 23.76 -2.82
C VAL A 33 -6.15 25.28 -2.66
N PRO A 34 -6.90 25.98 -3.54
CA PRO A 34 -7.11 27.43 -3.37
C PRO A 34 -7.82 27.77 -2.05
N TYR A 35 -8.79 26.95 -1.65
CA TYR A 35 -9.48 27.11 -0.37
C TYR A 35 -8.53 26.93 0.83
N LEU A 36 -7.64 25.92 0.78
CA LEU A 36 -6.67 25.69 1.85
C LEU A 36 -5.64 26.82 1.94
N TYR A 37 -5.23 27.37 0.80
CA TYR A 37 -4.38 28.56 0.75
C TYR A 37 -5.06 29.77 1.39
N ASP A 38 -6.30 30.08 1.00
CA ASP A 38 -7.09 31.19 1.57
C ASP A 38 -7.33 31.01 3.08
N LEU A 39 -7.41 29.76 3.55
CA LEU A 39 -7.52 29.41 4.97
C LEU A 39 -6.21 29.65 5.75
N GLY A 40 -5.08 29.82 5.07
CA GLY A 40 -3.76 30.01 5.67
C GLY A 40 -3.01 28.71 5.97
N ILE A 41 -3.34 27.62 5.26
CA ILE A 41 -2.56 26.37 5.32
C ILE A 41 -1.28 26.52 4.50
N THR A 42 -0.13 26.16 5.06
CA THR A 42 1.14 26.17 4.33
C THR A 42 1.46 24.84 3.67
N ASP A 43 1.01 23.72 4.23
CA ASP A 43 1.38 22.39 3.76
C ASP A 43 0.19 21.42 3.78
N CYS A 44 0.01 20.70 2.68
CA CYS A 44 -0.88 19.55 2.66
C CYS A 44 -0.15 18.32 3.21
N TYR A 45 -0.74 17.68 4.22
CA TYR A 45 -0.27 16.40 4.74
C TYR A 45 -1.18 15.28 4.23
N THR A 46 -0.74 14.51 3.25
CA THR A 46 -1.56 13.43 2.68
C THR A 46 -1.35 12.11 3.41
N SER A 47 -2.42 11.31 3.54
CA SER A 47 -2.32 9.88 3.85
C SER A 47 -1.45 9.13 2.83
N PRO A 48 -1.05 7.87 3.12
CA PRO A 48 -0.28 7.08 2.17
C PRO A 48 -1.01 6.95 0.83
N TYR A 49 -0.26 7.05 -0.26
CA TYR A 49 -0.81 6.96 -1.62
C TYR A 49 -0.05 5.99 -2.53
N LEU A 50 0.85 5.17 -1.97
CA LEU A 50 1.42 4.03 -2.66
C LEU A 50 0.37 2.92 -2.78
N LYS A 51 0.52 2.02 -3.76
CA LYS A 51 -0.49 1.01 -4.06
C LYS A 51 -0.79 0.15 -2.82
N ALA A 52 -2.06 0.20 -2.41
CA ALA A 52 -2.58 -0.52 -1.24
C ALA A 52 -3.51 -1.66 -1.68
N ILE A 53 -4.02 -2.44 -0.72
CA ILE A 53 -5.04 -3.46 -0.99
C ILE A 53 -6.22 -2.80 -1.74
N PRO A 54 -6.74 -3.42 -2.81
CA PRO A 54 -7.89 -2.90 -3.54
C PRO A 54 -9.04 -2.54 -2.63
N GLY A 55 -9.54 -1.33 -2.80
CA GLY A 55 -10.61 -0.74 -2.03
C GLY A 55 -10.22 -0.13 -0.68
N SER A 56 -8.93 -0.09 -0.32
CA SER A 56 -8.45 0.53 0.91
C SER A 56 -8.91 2.00 1.03
N GLU A 57 -9.42 2.36 2.20
CA GLU A 57 -9.87 3.73 2.51
C GLU A 57 -8.77 4.57 3.18
N HIS A 58 -7.63 3.96 3.52
CA HIS A 58 -6.61 4.58 4.35
C HIS A 58 -5.17 4.48 3.81
N GLY A 59 -4.87 3.51 2.93
CA GLY A 59 -3.56 3.38 2.27
C GLY A 59 -2.44 2.74 3.09
N TYR A 60 -2.61 2.52 4.40
CA TYR A 60 -1.58 1.88 5.25
C TYR A 60 -1.25 0.41 4.91
N ASP A 61 -2.14 -0.29 4.23
CA ASP A 61 -2.01 -1.67 3.80
C ASP A 61 -1.35 -1.76 2.41
N VAL A 62 -0.13 -1.21 2.31
CA VAL A 62 0.65 -1.14 1.05
C VAL A 62 0.96 -2.53 0.51
N VAL A 63 0.62 -2.80 -0.75
CA VAL A 63 0.91 -4.07 -1.44
C VAL A 63 2.03 -3.94 -2.47
N ASP A 64 2.33 -2.71 -2.91
CA ASP A 64 3.45 -2.41 -3.79
C ASP A 64 3.93 -0.97 -3.52
N PRO A 65 5.08 -0.80 -2.84
CA PRO A 65 5.61 0.52 -2.52
C PRO A 65 6.32 1.19 -3.71
N THR A 66 6.37 0.58 -4.90
CA THR A 66 7.09 1.10 -6.07
C THR A 66 6.22 1.91 -7.01
N VAL A 67 4.90 1.90 -6.82
CA VAL A 67 3.93 2.57 -7.69
C VAL A 67 2.86 3.30 -6.90
N LEU A 68 2.29 4.34 -7.50
CA LEU A 68 1.14 5.06 -6.96
C LEU A 68 -0.10 4.15 -6.92
N ASN A 69 -1.00 4.40 -5.97
CA ASN A 69 -2.27 3.70 -5.90
C ASN A 69 -3.18 4.12 -7.08
N PRO A 70 -3.54 3.20 -7.99
CA PRO A 70 -4.36 3.54 -9.16
C PRO A 70 -5.79 3.97 -8.79
N GLU A 71 -6.29 3.66 -7.58
CA GLU A 71 -7.59 4.14 -7.10
C GLU A 71 -7.58 5.63 -6.71
N LEU A 72 -6.41 6.24 -6.56
CA LEU A 72 -6.27 7.66 -6.22
C LEU A 72 -6.12 8.56 -7.45
N GLY A 73 -5.95 7.97 -8.64
CA GLY A 73 -5.82 8.67 -9.90
C GLY A 73 -4.58 8.26 -10.69
N THR A 74 -4.36 8.96 -11.81
CA THR A 74 -3.20 8.76 -12.67
C THR A 74 -1.99 9.53 -12.17
N GLU A 75 -0.81 9.21 -12.72
CA GLU A 75 0.41 9.98 -12.45
C GLU A 75 0.28 11.45 -12.90
N ASP A 76 -0.50 11.72 -13.96
CA ASP A 76 -0.77 13.09 -14.41
C ASP A 76 -1.65 13.86 -13.42
N GLU A 77 -2.65 13.21 -12.83
CA GLU A 77 -3.50 13.78 -11.78
C GLU A 77 -2.71 14.04 -10.49
N TYR A 78 -1.80 13.13 -10.12
CA TYR A 78 -0.83 13.38 -9.05
C TYR A 78 0.03 14.61 -9.35
N ARG A 79 0.61 14.69 -10.57
CA ARG A 79 1.43 15.84 -10.98
C ARG A 79 0.62 17.14 -11.00
N GLU A 80 -0.67 17.09 -11.32
CA GLU A 80 -1.57 18.24 -11.26
C GLU A 80 -1.78 18.72 -9.83
N PHE A 81 -2.00 17.80 -8.89
CA PHE A 81 -2.07 18.12 -7.46
C PHE A 81 -0.79 18.82 -6.98
N ILE A 82 0.39 18.28 -7.30
CA ILE A 82 1.68 18.89 -6.94
C ILE A 82 1.86 20.27 -7.58
N ARG A 83 1.50 20.43 -8.86
CA ARG A 83 1.54 21.75 -9.53
C ARG A 83 0.63 22.77 -8.86
N ALA A 84 -0.57 22.36 -8.43
CA ALA A 84 -1.51 23.24 -7.74
C ALA A 84 -0.95 23.70 -6.39
N LEU A 85 -0.33 22.81 -5.61
CA LEU A 85 0.35 23.17 -4.36
C LEU A 85 1.48 24.18 -4.61
N HIS A 86 2.38 23.89 -5.56
CA HIS A 86 3.49 24.78 -5.89
C HIS A 86 3.02 26.15 -6.39
N ALA A 87 1.92 26.22 -7.16
CA ALA A 87 1.36 27.47 -7.64
C ALA A 87 0.83 28.37 -6.50
N HIS A 88 0.58 27.81 -5.32
CA HIS A 88 0.17 28.53 -4.11
C HIS A 88 1.29 28.57 -3.05
N GLU A 89 2.53 28.26 -3.45
CA GLU A 89 3.68 28.20 -2.53
C GLU A 89 3.47 27.24 -1.34
N MET A 90 2.59 26.25 -1.51
CA MET A 90 2.28 25.26 -0.49
C MET A 90 3.21 24.05 -0.59
N GLY A 91 3.61 23.52 0.56
CA GLY A 91 4.38 22.28 0.65
C GLY A 91 3.51 21.03 0.69
N HIS A 92 4.18 19.87 0.59
CA HIS A 92 3.56 18.56 0.59
C HIS A 92 4.31 17.61 1.53
N ILE A 93 3.60 17.08 2.53
CA ILE A 93 4.09 16.05 3.44
C ILE A 93 3.38 14.74 3.10
N LEU A 94 4.18 13.70 2.82
CA LEU A 94 3.68 12.35 2.59
C LEU A 94 3.79 11.51 3.86
N ASP A 95 2.68 10.87 4.24
CA ASP A 95 2.67 9.75 5.19
C ASP A 95 3.25 8.47 4.55
N VAL A 96 4.23 7.85 5.19
CA VAL A 96 4.91 6.65 4.67
C VAL A 96 4.84 5.49 5.65
N VAL A 97 4.77 4.26 5.11
CA VAL A 97 4.59 3.03 5.90
C VAL A 97 5.75 2.07 5.64
N PRO A 98 6.92 2.29 6.24
CA PRO A 98 8.12 1.49 5.95
C PRO A 98 8.14 0.14 6.70
N ASN A 99 7.32 0.00 7.75
CA ASN A 99 7.43 -1.12 8.68
C ASN A 99 6.78 -2.42 8.16
N HIS A 100 5.69 -2.33 7.39
CA HIS A 100 4.89 -3.48 7.02
C HIS A 100 4.26 -3.31 5.64
N LEU A 101 3.81 -4.44 5.07
CA LEU A 101 3.04 -4.51 3.83
C LEU A 101 1.72 -5.27 4.07
N GLY A 102 0.70 -4.92 3.30
CA GLY A 102 -0.56 -5.65 3.24
C GLY A 102 -0.38 -7.01 2.58
N ILE A 103 -0.97 -8.05 3.16
CA ILE A 103 -0.97 -9.43 2.64
C ILE A 103 -2.36 -9.93 2.23
N GLY A 104 -3.39 -9.09 2.34
CA GLY A 104 -4.78 -9.44 2.06
C GLY A 104 -5.11 -9.51 0.58
N ARG A 105 -6.18 -10.24 0.25
CA ARG A 105 -6.77 -10.38 -1.10
C ARG A 105 -5.77 -10.81 -2.18
N SER A 106 -4.69 -11.50 -1.81
CA SER A 106 -3.63 -11.92 -2.75
C SER A 106 -3.08 -10.78 -3.60
N ALA A 107 -3.12 -9.53 -3.10
CA ALA A 107 -2.77 -8.34 -3.87
C ALA A 107 -1.27 -8.03 -3.87
N ASN A 108 -0.51 -8.66 -2.97
CA ASN A 108 0.93 -8.44 -2.79
C ASN A 108 1.73 -9.54 -3.48
N ALA A 109 2.32 -9.21 -4.63
CA ALA A 109 3.09 -10.15 -5.44
C ALA A 109 4.36 -10.65 -4.72
N TRP A 110 4.99 -9.83 -3.89
CA TRP A 110 6.18 -10.23 -3.13
C TRP A 110 5.82 -11.27 -2.07
N TRP A 111 4.70 -11.09 -1.38
CA TRP A 111 4.20 -12.04 -0.41
C TRP A 111 3.80 -13.38 -1.08
N LEU A 112 3.12 -13.33 -2.22
CA LEU A 112 2.77 -14.54 -2.97
C LEU A 112 4.00 -15.33 -3.43
N ASP A 113 5.06 -14.64 -3.88
CA ASP A 113 6.33 -15.28 -4.25
C ASP A 113 7.01 -15.96 -3.05
N VAL A 114 6.93 -15.37 -1.85
CA VAL A 114 7.38 -16.00 -0.59
C VAL A 114 6.56 -17.23 -0.24
N LEU A 115 5.24 -17.20 -0.40
CA LEU A 115 4.39 -18.37 -0.15
C LEU A 115 4.64 -19.50 -1.14
N GLU A 116 4.97 -19.19 -2.40
CA GLU A 116 5.26 -20.17 -3.45
C GLU A 116 6.66 -20.79 -3.31
N ASN A 117 7.67 -19.97 -2.99
CA ASN A 117 9.10 -20.37 -3.04
C ASN A 117 9.77 -20.50 -1.67
N GLY A 118 9.09 -20.13 -0.58
CA GLY A 118 9.61 -20.19 0.78
C GLY A 118 10.92 -19.40 0.96
N PRO A 119 11.92 -19.94 1.68
CA PRO A 119 13.22 -19.28 1.90
C PRO A 119 14.00 -18.99 0.62
N SER A 120 13.67 -19.63 -0.50
CA SER A 120 14.33 -19.42 -1.80
C SER A 120 13.77 -18.23 -2.58
N SER A 121 12.65 -17.64 -2.12
CA SER A 121 12.10 -16.43 -2.72
C SER A 121 13.12 -15.29 -2.69
N ARG A 122 13.17 -14.51 -3.78
CA ARG A 122 13.96 -13.28 -3.84
C ARG A 122 13.49 -12.22 -2.84
N PHE A 123 12.25 -12.35 -2.36
CA PHE A 123 11.64 -11.43 -1.40
C PHE A 123 11.65 -11.98 0.04
N ALA A 124 12.19 -13.18 0.29
CA ALA A 124 12.17 -13.80 1.62
C ALA A 124 12.78 -12.90 2.72
N GLN A 125 13.82 -12.12 2.39
CA GLN A 125 14.48 -11.21 3.32
C GLN A 125 13.74 -9.86 3.54
N LEU A 126 12.69 -9.58 2.76
CA LEU A 126 11.85 -8.39 2.98
C LEU A 126 10.84 -8.59 4.11
N PHE A 127 10.56 -9.84 4.48
CA PHE A 127 9.62 -10.18 5.54
C PHE A 127 10.38 -10.76 6.72
N ASP A 128 9.99 -10.37 7.93
CA ASP A 128 10.55 -10.91 9.16
C ASP A 128 9.90 -12.27 9.48
N ILE A 129 10.50 -13.35 8.95
CA ILE A 129 10.01 -14.73 9.07
C ILE A 129 11.05 -15.57 9.79
N ASP A 130 10.64 -16.23 10.88
CA ASP A 130 11.42 -17.29 11.50
C ASP A 130 11.26 -18.60 10.70
N TRP A 131 12.25 -18.89 9.84
CA TRP A 131 12.28 -20.09 9.01
C TRP A 131 12.65 -21.38 9.77
N HIS A 132 13.17 -21.26 10.99
CA HIS A 132 13.62 -22.40 11.80
C HIS A 132 13.01 -22.34 13.21
N PRO A 133 11.67 -22.35 13.32
CA PRO A 133 10.99 -22.22 14.60
C PRO A 133 11.18 -23.46 15.47
N VAL A 134 10.88 -23.34 16.78
CA VAL A 134 10.97 -24.44 17.76
C VAL A 134 10.19 -25.69 17.33
N LYS A 135 9.04 -25.50 16.67
CA LYS A 135 8.24 -26.60 16.10
C LYS A 135 8.85 -27.04 14.78
N ARG A 136 9.56 -28.17 14.79
CA ARG A 136 10.26 -28.71 13.61
C ARG A 136 9.34 -28.99 12.42
N GLU A 137 8.05 -29.24 12.66
CA GLU A 137 7.07 -29.46 11.59
C GLU A 137 6.82 -28.22 10.72
N LEU A 138 7.18 -27.04 11.24
CA LEU A 138 7.09 -25.73 10.58
C LEU A 138 8.41 -25.27 9.95
N GLU A 139 9.46 -26.10 9.95
CA GLU A 139 10.71 -25.76 9.28
C GLU A 139 10.47 -25.41 7.80
N ASN A 140 10.97 -24.25 7.39
CA ASN A 140 10.77 -23.66 6.06
C ASN A 140 9.29 -23.44 5.65
N LYS A 141 8.37 -23.32 6.62
CA LYS A 141 6.95 -23.05 6.38
C LYS A 141 6.49 -21.76 7.05
N VAL A 142 5.60 -21.05 6.37
CA VAL A 142 4.89 -19.90 6.94
C VAL A 142 3.55 -20.37 7.51
N LEU A 143 3.30 -20.09 8.78
CA LEU A 143 2.00 -20.33 9.41
C LEU A 143 1.06 -19.16 9.10
N LEU A 144 -0.02 -19.43 8.36
CA LEU A 144 -1.06 -18.44 8.05
C LEU A 144 -2.32 -18.72 8.89
N PRO A 145 -2.59 -17.95 9.96
CA PRO A 145 -3.76 -18.15 10.81
C PRO A 145 -5.00 -17.47 10.20
N ILE A 146 -5.40 -17.90 9.00
CA ILE A 146 -6.49 -17.29 8.21
C ILE A 146 -7.76 -18.14 8.16
N LEU A 147 -7.70 -19.40 8.59
CA LEU A 147 -8.86 -20.28 8.61
C LEU A 147 -9.82 -19.89 9.74
N GLY A 148 -11.11 -19.86 9.45
CA GLY A 148 -12.18 -19.57 10.40
C GLY A 148 -12.51 -20.71 11.38
N ASP A 149 -12.01 -21.92 11.10
CA ASP A 149 -12.16 -23.12 11.95
C ASP A 149 -10.91 -24.04 11.83
N LEU A 150 -10.90 -25.19 12.50
CA LEU A 150 -9.87 -26.20 12.42
C LEU A 150 -9.69 -26.71 10.98
N TYR A 151 -8.44 -26.89 10.54
CA TYR A 151 -8.10 -27.34 9.20
C TYR A 151 -8.91 -28.57 8.72
N GLY A 152 -9.12 -29.56 9.59
CA GLY A 152 -9.89 -30.76 9.26
C GLY A 152 -11.34 -30.43 8.90
N THR A 153 -12.01 -29.62 9.73
CA THR A 153 -13.40 -29.18 9.50
C THR A 153 -13.52 -28.37 8.21
N VAL A 154 -12.61 -27.41 8.01
CA VAL A 154 -12.57 -26.56 6.81
C VAL A 154 -12.36 -27.41 5.54
N LEU A 155 -11.46 -28.40 5.60
CA LEU A 155 -11.19 -29.31 4.49
C LEU A 155 -12.39 -30.22 4.19
N GLU A 156 -13.02 -30.80 5.21
CA GLU A 156 -14.20 -31.66 5.09
C GLU A 156 -15.41 -30.90 4.51
N ASN A 157 -15.56 -29.63 4.90
CA ASN A 157 -16.59 -28.73 4.38
C ASN A 157 -16.30 -28.22 2.95
N GLN A 158 -15.18 -28.62 2.32
CA GLN A 158 -14.78 -28.20 0.97
C GLN A 158 -14.60 -26.69 0.81
N GLU A 159 -14.22 -26.01 1.89
CA GLU A 159 -14.01 -24.55 1.89
C GLU A 159 -12.62 -24.18 1.33
N ILE A 160 -11.70 -25.15 1.30
CA ILE A 160 -10.40 -25.03 0.64
C ILE A 160 -10.52 -25.65 -0.76
N VAL A 161 -10.38 -24.82 -1.79
CA VAL A 161 -10.56 -25.24 -3.18
C VAL A 161 -9.27 -25.01 -3.97
N LEU A 162 -8.82 -26.07 -4.65
CA LEU A 162 -7.74 -25.99 -5.63
C LEU A 162 -8.29 -25.45 -6.95
N VAL A 163 -7.72 -24.34 -7.40
CA VAL A 163 -8.06 -23.67 -8.66
C VAL A 163 -6.85 -23.72 -9.59
N HIS A 164 -7.08 -23.89 -10.89
CA HIS A 164 -6.03 -23.84 -11.91
C HIS A 164 -6.36 -22.75 -12.93
N GLU A 165 -5.56 -21.69 -12.93
CA GLU A 165 -5.75 -20.49 -13.75
C GLU A 165 -4.42 -20.06 -14.35
N GLU A 166 -4.43 -19.68 -15.63
CA GLU A 166 -3.26 -19.17 -16.35
C GLU A 166 -2.01 -20.09 -16.28
N GLY A 167 -2.22 -21.41 -16.17
CA GLY A 167 -1.14 -22.40 -16.06
C GLY A 167 -0.51 -22.51 -14.67
N ARG A 168 -1.16 -21.93 -13.64
CA ARG A 168 -0.72 -21.96 -12.25
C ARG A 168 -1.81 -22.53 -11.35
N PHE A 169 -1.41 -23.08 -10.21
CA PHE A 169 -2.33 -23.58 -9.20
C PHE A 169 -2.49 -22.56 -8.07
N PHE A 170 -3.72 -22.37 -7.63
CA PHE A 170 -4.08 -21.51 -6.50
C PHE A 170 -4.87 -22.32 -5.48
N ILE A 171 -4.67 -22.01 -4.20
CA ILE A 171 -5.54 -22.47 -3.14
C ILE A 171 -6.42 -21.29 -2.73
N THR A 172 -7.73 -21.48 -2.85
CA THR A 172 -8.73 -20.48 -2.45
C THR A 172 -9.41 -20.93 -1.16
N TYR A 173 -9.68 -19.95 -0.30
CA TYR A 173 -10.41 -20.09 0.95
C TYR A 173 -11.30 -18.85 1.05
N TYR A 174 -12.61 -19.06 1.20
CA TYR A 174 -13.72 -18.09 1.05
C TYR A 174 -13.38 -16.60 0.91
#